data_AF-A0A9E1BAN6-F1
#
_entry.id   AF-A0A9E1BAN6-F1
#
_cell.length_a   1.000
_cell.length_b   1.000
_cell.length_c   1.000
_cell.angle_alpha   90.00
_cell.angle_beta   90.00
_cell.angle_gamma   90.00
#
_symmetry.space_group_name_H-M   'P 1'
#
loop_
_entity.id
_entity.type
_entity.pdbx_description
1 polymer ?
#
loop_
_entity_poly.entity_id
_entity_poly.type
_entity_poly.pdbx_seq_one_letter_code
_entity_poly.pdbx_strand_id
1 'polypeptide(L)'
;ATSVSEQEKVIGRSKEYDIEMDESVKPTNSHSAAANVGDDKKVVRGNMPFTEGSKTGTYFIAYASTFSTVELMLKKMFIGEPKGNSDRLLDFSTPVTGALYFAPTLDMLGDYEG
;
A
#
# COMPACT_ATOMS: atom_id res chain seq x y z
N ALA A 1 8.92 19.38 -10.51
CA ALA A 1 8.20 18.14 -10.86
C ALA A 1 9.21 17.00 -10.94
N THR A 2 8.89 15.82 -10.42
CA THR A 2 9.75 14.63 -10.41
C THR A 2 9.84 14.01 -11.82
N SER A 3 11.03 13.65 -12.29
CA SER A 3 11.20 12.99 -13.60
C SER A 3 10.56 11.59 -13.60
N VAL A 4 10.30 11.02 -14.80
CA VAL A 4 9.73 9.66 -14.90
C VAL A 4 10.63 8.63 -14.23
N SER A 5 11.94 8.66 -14.48
CA SER A 5 12.89 7.72 -13.85
C SER A 5 12.87 7.79 -12.33
N GLU A 6 12.71 8.99 -11.75
CA GLU A 6 12.58 9.13 -10.29
C GLU A 6 11.21 8.66 -9.78
N GLN A 7 10.12 8.86 -10.53
CA GLN A 7 8.81 8.28 -10.18
C GLN A 7 8.83 6.75 -10.20
N GLU A 8 9.50 6.15 -11.18
CA GLU A 8 9.65 4.70 -11.28
C GLU A 8 10.45 4.15 -10.10
N LYS A 9 11.47 4.85 -9.62
CA LYS A 9 12.20 4.50 -8.39
C LYS A 9 11.35 4.62 -7.13
N VAL A 10 10.45 5.60 -7.06
CA VAL A 10 9.48 5.75 -5.95
C VAL A 10 8.55 4.54 -5.89
N ILE A 11 8.07 4.05 -7.05
CA ILE A 11 7.15 2.90 -7.11
C ILE A 11 7.89 1.55 -7.07
N GLY A 12 9.07 1.46 -7.68
CA GLY A 12 9.85 0.25 -7.93
C GLY A 12 9.40 -0.55 -9.16
N ARG A 13 8.70 0.11 -10.10
CA ARG A 13 8.21 -0.48 -11.36
C ARG A 13 8.30 0.55 -12.49
N SER A 14 8.49 0.09 -13.73
CA SER A 14 8.47 0.96 -14.90
C SER A 14 7.07 1.53 -15.11
N LYS A 15 6.95 2.81 -15.48
CA LYS A 15 5.68 3.52 -15.52
C LYS A 15 4.79 3.10 -16.69
N GLU A 16 5.39 2.89 -17.87
CA GLU A 16 4.65 2.57 -19.09
C GLU A 16 4.22 1.10 -19.14
N TYR A 17 5.13 0.19 -18.76
CA TYR A 17 4.94 -1.25 -18.97
C TYR A 17 4.65 -2.03 -17.69
N ASP A 18 4.62 -1.36 -16.53
CA ASP A 18 4.41 -1.98 -15.22
C ASP A 18 5.38 -3.15 -14.92
N ILE A 19 6.60 -3.10 -15.45
CA ILE A 19 7.62 -4.12 -15.22
C ILE A 19 8.31 -3.84 -13.88
N GLU A 20 8.41 -4.87 -13.04
CA GLU A 20 9.12 -4.77 -11.77
C GLU A 20 10.61 -4.51 -11.97
N MET A 21 11.17 -3.60 -11.17
CA MET A 21 12.61 -3.37 -11.19
C MET A 21 13.37 -4.59 -10.66
N ASP A 22 14.54 -4.85 -11.24
CA ASP A 22 15.48 -5.83 -10.72
C ASP A 22 15.98 -5.41 -9.32
N GLU A 23 16.20 -6.39 -8.44
CA GLU A 23 16.64 -6.16 -7.06
C GLU A 23 17.98 -5.39 -6.97
N SER A 24 18.86 -5.51 -7.97
CA SER A 24 20.13 -4.79 -8.00
C SER A 24 19.98 -3.28 -8.21
N VAL A 25 18.83 -2.82 -8.71
CA VAL A 25 18.57 -1.40 -8.99
C VAL A 25 17.36 -0.84 -8.25
N LYS A 26 16.48 -1.69 -7.72
CA LYS A 26 15.29 -1.29 -6.96
C LYS A 26 15.68 -0.64 -5.63
N PRO A 27 15.30 0.63 -5.37
CA PRO A 27 15.53 1.23 -4.07
C PRO A 27 14.76 0.47 -2.97
N THR A 28 15.41 0.26 -1.83
CA THR A 28 14.81 -0.44 -0.68
C THR A 28 13.61 0.30 -0.07
N ASN A 29 13.48 1.60 -0.32
CA ASN A 29 12.35 2.43 0.08
C ASN A 29 11.34 2.68 -1.04
N SER A 30 11.43 1.98 -2.17
CA SER A 30 10.37 1.99 -3.17
C SER A 30 9.10 1.37 -2.60
N HIS A 31 7.93 1.84 -3.06
CA HIS A 31 6.64 1.36 -2.57
C HIS A 31 6.48 -0.15 -2.69
N SER A 32 6.90 -0.74 -3.82
CA SER A 32 6.85 -2.19 -4.02
C SER A 32 7.76 -2.96 -3.04
N ALA A 33 8.95 -2.45 -2.73
CA ALA A 33 9.84 -3.06 -1.73
C ALA A 33 9.29 -2.93 -0.30
N ALA A 34 8.77 -1.75 0.06
CA ALA A 34 8.22 -1.49 1.39
C ALA A 34 6.92 -2.29 1.65
N ALA A 35 6.07 -2.43 0.64
CA ALA A 35 4.82 -3.19 0.70
C ALA A 35 5.03 -4.72 0.61
N ASN A 36 6.21 -5.20 0.21
CA ASN A 36 6.53 -6.62 0.20
C ASN A 36 7.00 -7.08 1.60
N VAL A 37 6.20 -7.95 2.23
CA VAL A 37 6.41 -8.47 3.59
C VAL A 37 6.61 -10.00 3.62
N GLY A 38 6.87 -10.61 2.46
CA GLY A 38 7.10 -12.04 2.30
C GLY A 38 5.98 -12.77 1.55
N ASP A 39 6.31 -13.93 0.98
CA ASP A 39 5.43 -14.64 0.05
C ASP A 39 4.18 -15.25 0.70
N ASP A 40 4.21 -15.51 2.00
CA ASP A 40 3.11 -16.06 2.80
C ASP A 40 2.19 -14.97 3.39
N LYS A 41 2.59 -13.70 3.29
CA LYS A 41 1.92 -12.55 3.92
C LYS A 41 1.35 -11.62 2.85
N LYS A 42 0.29 -12.07 2.20
CA LYS A 42 -0.37 -11.36 1.10
C LYS A 42 -1.75 -10.84 1.48
N VAL A 43 -2.15 -9.78 0.81
CA VAL A 43 -3.46 -9.11 0.99
C VAL A 43 -4.06 -8.82 -0.38
N VAL A 44 -5.38 -8.73 -0.45
CA VAL A 44 -6.10 -8.25 -1.64
C VAL A 44 -6.31 -6.75 -1.49
N ARG A 45 -5.86 -5.95 -2.47
CA ARG A 45 -5.92 -4.47 -2.40
C ARG A 45 -6.84 -3.90 -3.47
N GLY A 46 -7.51 -2.81 -3.13
CA GLY A 46 -8.35 -2.03 -4.05
C GLY A 46 -7.99 -0.54 -4.00
N ASN A 47 -6.85 -0.16 -4.57
CA ASN A 47 -6.46 1.24 -4.62
C ASN A 47 -7.27 1.96 -5.70
N MET A 48 -8.28 2.72 -5.28
CA MET A 48 -9.19 3.40 -6.21
C MET A 48 -8.88 4.89 -6.28
N PRO A 49 -8.73 5.48 -7.47
CA PRO A 49 -8.57 6.93 -7.60
C PRO A 49 -9.87 7.64 -7.21
N PHE A 50 -9.78 8.81 -6.60
CA PHE A 50 -10.92 9.69 -6.36
C PHE A 50 -10.56 11.16 -6.59
N THR A 51 -11.58 11.97 -6.88
CA THR A 51 -11.51 13.42 -6.89
C THR A 51 -12.72 14.00 -6.17
N GLU A 52 -12.50 14.91 -5.23
CA GLU A 52 -13.52 15.63 -4.49
C GLU A 52 -13.12 17.12 -4.45
N GLY A 53 -13.78 17.95 -5.27
CA GLY A 53 -13.41 19.35 -5.42
C GLY A 53 -11.96 19.49 -5.87
N SER A 54 -11.12 20.14 -5.06
CA SER A 54 -9.68 20.30 -5.32
C SER A 54 -8.82 19.14 -4.80
N LYS A 55 -9.40 18.15 -4.11
CA LYS A 55 -8.67 16.99 -3.60
C LYS A 55 -8.66 15.90 -4.65
N THR A 56 -7.49 15.37 -4.97
CA THR A 56 -7.32 14.15 -5.75
C THR A 56 -6.44 13.20 -4.95
N GLY A 57 -6.79 11.92 -4.95
CA GLY A 57 -6.03 10.94 -4.18
C GLY A 57 -6.40 9.52 -4.51
N THR A 58 -5.92 8.62 -3.65
CA THR A 58 -6.22 7.19 -3.70
C THR A 58 -6.96 6.80 -2.44
N TYR A 59 -8.08 6.12 -2.58
CA TYR A 59 -8.73 5.40 -1.49
C TYR A 59 -8.08 4.03 -1.41
N PHE A 60 -7.33 3.79 -0.34
CA PHE A 60 -6.72 2.50 -0.06
C PHE A 60 -7.71 1.62 0.71
N ILE A 61 -7.94 0.40 0.21
CA ILE A 61 -8.59 -0.69 0.95
C ILE A 61 -7.78 -1.96 0.79
N ALA A 62 -7.64 -2.73 1.87
CA ALA A 62 -7.00 -4.03 1.86
C ALA A 62 -7.82 -5.04 2.67
N TYR A 63 -8.00 -6.23 2.09
CA TYR A 63 -8.58 -7.39 2.74
C TYR A 63 -7.48 -8.40 3.03
N ALA A 64 -7.47 -8.91 4.26
CA ALA A 64 -6.45 -9.85 4.74
C ALA A 64 -7.10 -10.90 5.63
N SER A 65 -6.57 -12.13 5.60
CA SER A 65 -6.96 -13.20 6.53
C SER A 65 -6.57 -12.88 7.98
N THR A 66 -5.52 -12.06 8.17
CA THR A 66 -5.11 -11.52 9.46
C THR A 66 -4.61 -10.09 9.30
N PHE A 67 -5.04 -9.21 10.21
CA PHE A 67 -4.63 -7.81 10.20
C PHE A 67 -3.12 -7.62 10.41
N SER A 68 -2.44 -8.57 11.05
CA SER A 68 -0.99 -8.52 11.29
C SER A 68 -0.15 -8.34 10.02
N THR A 69 -0.62 -8.85 8.87
CA THR A 69 0.04 -8.64 7.58
C THR A 69 -0.02 -7.17 7.15
N VAL A 70 -1.21 -6.56 7.22
CA VAL A 70 -1.40 -5.14 6.86
C VAL A 70 -0.64 -4.24 7.84
N GLU A 71 -0.67 -4.56 9.14
CA GLU A 71 0.06 -3.82 10.15
C GLU A 71 1.58 -3.83 9.88
N LEU A 72 2.14 -4.98 9.49
CA LEU A 72 3.56 -5.08 9.12
C LEU A 72 3.89 -4.25 7.88
N MET A 73 3.06 -4.29 6.83
CA MET A 73 3.20 -3.44 5.64
C MET A 73 3.22 -1.95 6.04
N LEU A 74 2.25 -1.52 6.86
CA LEU A 74 2.16 -0.14 7.34
C LEU A 74 3.39 0.25 8.19
N LYS A 75 3.89 -0.63 9.06
CA LYS A 75 5.13 -0.36 9.83
C LYS A 75 6.32 -0.15 8.90
N LYS A 76 6.53 -1.01 7.90
CA LYS A 76 7.61 -0.83 6.91
C LYS A 76 7.45 0.46 6.13
N MET A 77 6.22 0.83 5.74
CA MET A 77 5.97 2.05 4.98
C MET A 77 6.18 3.32 5.81
N PHE A 78 5.59 3.41 7.00
CA PHE A 78 5.58 4.64 7.80
C PHE A 78 6.79 4.82 8.73
N ILE A 79 7.35 3.73 9.25
CA ILE A 79 8.52 3.78 10.15
C ILE A 79 9.82 3.52 9.37
N GLY A 80 9.76 2.66 8.34
CA GLY A 80 10.91 2.20 7.59
C GLY A 80 11.57 0.96 8.19
N GLU A 81 12.21 0.17 7.33
CA GLU A 81 13.08 -0.94 7.70
C GLU A 81 14.39 -0.85 6.90
N PRO A 82 15.53 -0.50 7.53
CA PRO A 82 15.68 -0.05 8.92
C PRO A 82 14.93 1.26 9.19
N LYS A 83 14.70 1.61 10.46
CA LYS A 83 13.97 2.83 10.85
C LYS A 83 14.54 4.07 10.14
N GLY A 84 13.66 4.85 9.51
CA GLY A 84 14.00 6.01 8.68
C GLY A 84 14.06 5.72 7.18
N ASN A 85 14.11 4.45 6.77
CA ASN A 85 13.98 4.01 5.38
C ASN A 85 12.49 3.85 4.98
N SER A 86 11.68 4.88 5.22
CA SER A 86 10.23 4.87 4.98
C SER A 86 9.90 4.85 3.49
N ASP A 87 8.71 4.35 3.14
CA ASP A 87 8.20 4.33 1.78
C ASP A 87 8.18 5.72 1.15
N ARG A 88 8.91 5.89 0.04
CA ARG A 88 9.06 7.15 -0.68
C ARG A 88 7.75 7.65 -1.29
N LEU A 89 6.75 6.78 -1.49
CA LEU A 89 5.44 7.20 -1.98
C LEU A 89 4.73 8.16 -1.00
N LEU A 90 5.03 8.04 0.30
CA LEU A 90 4.44 8.89 1.34
C LEU A 90 4.94 10.33 1.30
N ASP A 91 6.03 10.64 0.58
CA ASP A 91 6.44 12.02 0.32
C ASP A 91 5.47 12.78 -0.60
N PHE A 92 4.61 12.03 -1.32
CA PHE A 92 3.66 12.55 -2.29
C PHE A 92 2.20 12.26 -1.90
N SER A 93 1.98 11.42 -0.90
CA SER A 93 0.67 10.93 -0.49
C SER A 93 0.48 11.06 1.02
N THR A 94 -0.45 11.91 1.44
CA THR A 94 -0.77 12.09 2.86
C THR A 94 -2.02 11.29 3.22
N PRO A 95 -1.94 10.29 4.12
CA PRO A 95 -3.14 9.65 4.64
C PRO A 95 -3.91 10.64 5.51
N VAL A 96 -5.20 10.82 5.22
CA VAL A 96 -6.08 11.73 5.98
C VAL A 96 -7.09 10.99 6.85
N THR A 97 -7.25 9.68 6.64
CA THR A 97 -8.10 8.79 7.46
C THR A 97 -7.42 7.43 7.62
N GLY A 98 -7.92 6.63 8.57
CA GLY A 98 -7.54 5.23 8.77
C GLY A 98 -8.59 4.52 9.62
N ALA A 99 -9.02 3.35 9.17
CA ALA A 99 -10.02 2.54 9.87
C ALA A 99 -9.76 1.05 9.64
N LEU A 100 -10.11 0.23 10.63
CA LEU A 100 -10.06 -1.22 10.57
C LEU A 100 -11.48 -1.75 10.78
N TYR A 101 -11.93 -2.62 9.88
CA TYR A 101 -13.25 -3.25 9.94
C TYR A 101 -13.09 -4.76 9.90
N PHE A 102 -14.07 -5.45 10.46
CA PHE A 102 -14.26 -6.88 10.26
C PHE A 102 -15.41 -7.07 9.27
N ALA A 103 -15.14 -7.78 8.18
CA ALA A 103 -16.17 -8.19 7.22
C ALA A 103 -16.55 -9.65 7.56
N PRO A 104 -17.69 -9.89 8.25
CA PRO A 104 -18.12 -11.24 8.61
C PRO A 104 -18.47 -12.07 7.38
N THR A 105 -18.54 -13.39 7.54
CA THR A 105 -19.22 -14.24 6.56
C THR A 105 -20.70 -13.89 6.50
N LEU A 106 -21.37 -14.22 5.40
CA LEU A 106 -22.80 -13.99 5.26
C LEU A 106 -23.61 -14.75 6.34
N ASP A 107 -23.19 -15.97 6.68
CA ASP A 107 -23.82 -16.76 7.75
C ASP A 107 -23.74 -16.04 9.10
N MET A 108 -22.53 -15.56 9.46
CA MET A 108 -22.34 -14.82 10.70
C MET A 108 -23.14 -13.51 10.71
N LEU A 109 -23.20 -12.80 9.57
CA LEU A 109 -24.00 -11.59 9.47
C LEU A 109 -25.50 -11.89 9.67
N GLY A 110 -26.00 -12.95 9.04
CA GLY A 110 -27.39 -13.40 9.17
C GLY A 110 -27.78 -13.77 10.60
N ASP A 111 -26.86 -14.32 11.40
CA ASP A 111 -27.09 -14.59 12.82
C ASP A 111 -27.32 -13.30 13.66
N TYR A 112 -26.92 -12.14 13.15
CA TYR A 112 -27.10 -10.82 13.79
C TYR A 112 -28.15 -9.93 13.10
N GLU A 113 -28.67 -10.32 11.94
CA GLU A 113 -29.77 -9.65 11.23
C GLU A 113 -31.11 -10.16 11.78
N GLY A 114 -31.59 -9.57 12.87
CA GLY A 114 -32.93 -9.81 13.43
C GLY A 114 -34.06 -9.32 12.52
#